data_AF-A0A954WVK1-F1
#
_entry.id   AF-A0A954WVK1-F1
#
_cell.length_a   1.000
_cell.length_b   1.000
_cell.length_c   1.000
_cell.angle_alpha   90.00
_cell.angle_beta   90.00
_cell.angle_gamma   90.00
#
_symmetry.space_group_name_H-M   'P 1'
#
loop_
_entity.id
_entity.type
_entity.pdbx_description
1 polymer ?
#
loop_
_entity_poly.entity_id
_entity_poly.type
_entity_poly.pdbx_seq_one_letter_code
_entity_poly.pdbx_strand_id
1 'polypeptide(L)'
;MGDFDNNGVLDISDIDGLMIQVAGGENLTDYDLIKDAMVNTEDIGGWGNSLAGTWIGDANLDGELSSSDMVDVFQAGKYELDVEAGRAAGDWNGGQRFGSGDLVAAFTDGGHELGSTAGVPAVPEPSCEILLGIGILGIFRLHTRR
;
A
#
# COMPACT_ATOMS: atom_id res chain seq x y z
N MET A 1 1.67 -8.15 -12.37
CA MET A 1 2.59 -7.00 -12.17
C MET A 1 2.61 -6.77 -10.67
N GLY A 2 3.79 -6.75 -10.06
CA GLY A 2 3.97 -6.66 -8.60
C GLY A 2 4.11 -7.98 -7.86
N ASP A 3 3.54 -9.08 -8.37
CA ASP A 3 3.82 -10.45 -7.92
C ASP A 3 5.06 -10.93 -8.69
N PHE A 4 6.22 -10.91 -8.04
CA PHE A 4 7.52 -11.19 -8.65
C PHE A 4 7.93 -12.65 -8.47
N ASP A 5 7.46 -13.32 -7.43
CA ASP A 5 7.73 -14.75 -7.21
C ASP A 5 6.71 -15.67 -7.90
N ASN A 6 5.66 -15.10 -8.48
CA ASN A 6 4.55 -15.76 -9.19
C ASN A 6 3.74 -16.71 -8.31
N ASN A 7 3.62 -16.42 -7.02
CA ASN A 7 2.85 -17.22 -6.08
C ASN A 7 1.34 -16.88 -6.08
N GLY A 8 0.95 -15.79 -6.77
CA GLY A 8 -0.44 -15.34 -6.90
C GLY A 8 -0.93 -14.47 -5.76
N VAL A 9 -0.07 -14.07 -4.83
CA VAL A 9 -0.30 -13.20 -3.69
C VAL A 9 0.67 -12.03 -3.78
N LEU A 10 0.26 -10.83 -3.35
CA LEU A 10 1.18 -9.71 -3.14
C LEU A 10 1.61 -9.72 -1.68
N ASP A 11 2.85 -10.10 -1.40
CA ASP A 11 3.34 -10.25 -0.03
C ASP A 11 4.75 -9.68 0.18
N ILE A 12 5.31 -9.90 1.38
CA ILE A 12 6.63 -9.40 1.78
C ILE A 12 7.73 -9.88 0.83
N SER A 13 7.61 -11.09 0.29
CA SER A 13 8.62 -11.67 -0.60
C SER A 13 8.74 -10.89 -1.91
N ASP A 14 7.62 -10.39 -2.43
CA ASP A 14 7.60 -9.56 -3.63
C ASP A 14 8.32 -8.23 -3.41
N ILE A 15 7.93 -7.52 -2.36
CA ILE A 15 8.47 -6.19 -2.09
C ILE A 15 9.94 -6.26 -1.64
N ASP A 16 10.35 -7.30 -0.90
CA ASP A 16 11.77 -7.56 -0.62
C ASP A 16 12.55 -7.85 -1.92
N GLY A 17 11.94 -8.58 -2.86
CA GLY A 17 12.49 -8.78 -4.21
C GLY A 17 12.70 -7.47 -4.97
N LEU A 18 11.71 -6.58 -4.95
CA LEU A 18 11.83 -5.24 -5.54
C LEU A 18 12.94 -4.41 -4.86
N MET A 19 13.03 -4.44 -3.53
CA MET A 19 14.07 -3.70 -2.81
C MET A 19 15.47 -4.22 -3.12
N ILE A 20 15.65 -5.52 -3.33
CA ILE A 20 16.94 -6.08 -3.78
C ILE A 20 17.32 -5.52 -5.16
N GLN A 21 16.35 -5.35 -6.08
CA GLN A 21 16.61 -4.78 -7.40
C GLN A 21 16.99 -3.29 -7.31
N VAL A 22 16.26 -2.52 -6.49
CA VAL A 22 16.55 -1.12 -6.20
C VAL A 22 17.97 -0.97 -5.62
N ALA A 23 18.33 -1.79 -4.63
CA ALA A 23 19.65 -1.78 -4.02
C ALA A 23 20.76 -2.21 -4.98
N GLY A 24 20.47 -3.18 -5.87
CA GLY A 24 21.39 -3.65 -6.89
C GLY A 24 21.63 -2.64 -8.02
N GLY A 25 20.73 -1.66 -8.19
CA GLY A 25 20.76 -0.69 -9.28
C GLY A 25 20.47 -1.33 -10.65
N GLU A 26 19.83 -2.50 -10.65
CA GLU A 26 19.42 -3.19 -11.87
C GLU A 26 18.04 -2.69 -12.32
N ASN A 27 17.94 -2.18 -13.55
CA ASN A 27 16.67 -1.67 -14.09
C ASN A 27 15.96 -2.76 -14.91
N LEU A 28 15.72 -3.91 -14.28
CA LEU A 28 14.98 -5.00 -14.93
C LEU A 28 13.55 -4.55 -15.21
N THR A 29 13.11 -4.69 -16.46
CA THR A 29 11.79 -4.20 -16.92
C THR A 29 10.62 -4.81 -16.16
N ASP A 30 10.79 -6.00 -15.57
CA ASP A 30 9.75 -6.64 -14.79
C ASP A 30 9.48 -5.91 -13.46
N TYR A 31 10.46 -5.19 -12.92
CA TYR A 31 10.41 -4.45 -11.66
C TYR A 31 10.14 -2.94 -11.84
N ASP A 32 10.18 -2.43 -13.07
CA ASP A 32 9.81 -1.05 -13.42
C ASP A 32 8.27 -0.94 -13.50
N LEU A 33 7.65 -0.62 -12.36
CA LEU A 33 6.21 -0.58 -12.19
C LEU A 33 5.61 0.70 -12.76
N ILE A 34 6.37 1.80 -12.74
CA ILE A 34 5.92 3.12 -13.21
C ILE A 34 6.28 3.41 -14.68
N LYS A 35 7.07 2.54 -15.30
CA LYS A 35 7.49 2.58 -16.72
C LYS A 35 8.33 3.80 -17.07
N ASP A 36 9.17 4.24 -16.15
CA ASP A 36 10.11 5.35 -16.36
C ASP A 36 11.52 4.89 -16.78
N ALA A 37 11.69 3.57 -16.98
CA ALA A 37 12.93 2.87 -17.28
C ALA A 37 13.97 2.85 -16.14
N MET A 38 13.55 3.18 -14.92
CA MET A 38 14.33 3.03 -13.70
C MET A 38 13.62 2.06 -12.75
N VAL A 39 14.40 1.38 -11.90
CA VAL A 39 13.89 0.60 -10.77
C VAL A 39 14.43 1.27 -9.51
N ASN A 40 13.60 2.07 -8.85
CA ASN A 40 14.00 2.91 -7.74
C ASN A 40 12.90 3.02 -6.65
N THR A 41 13.08 3.91 -5.69
CA THR A 41 12.13 4.09 -4.57
C THR A 41 10.73 4.51 -5.04
N GLU A 42 10.58 5.11 -6.23
CA GLU A 42 9.28 5.42 -6.83
C GLU A 42 8.50 4.14 -7.19
N ASP A 43 9.18 3.06 -7.61
CA ASP A 43 8.55 1.75 -7.81
C ASP A 43 8.09 1.12 -6.50
N ILE A 44 8.83 1.32 -5.41
CA ILE A 44 8.42 0.86 -4.07
C ILE A 44 7.08 1.53 -3.68
N GLY A 45 6.97 2.83 -3.90
CA GLY A 45 5.72 3.57 -3.70
C GLY A 45 4.61 3.12 -4.65
N GLY A 46 4.94 2.86 -5.91
CA GLY A 46 4.02 2.29 -6.90
C GLY A 46 3.47 0.94 -6.47
N TRP A 47 4.32 0.04 -5.98
CA TRP A 47 3.92 -1.26 -5.45
C TRP A 47 3.00 -1.13 -4.23
N GLY A 48 3.43 -0.37 -3.22
CA GLY A 48 2.68 -0.21 -1.97
C GLY A 48 1.33 0.45 -2.17
N ASN A 49 1.32 1.66 -2.72
CA ASN A 49 0.11 2.49 -2.81
C ASN A 49 -0.82 2.06 -3.95
N SER A 50 -0.28 1.60 -5.09
CA SER A 50 -1.10 1.33 -6.28
C SER A 50 -1.46 -0.14 -6.47
N LEU A 51 -0.68 -1.08 -5.93
CA LEU A 51 -0.92 -2.52 -6.08
C LEU A 51 -1.40 -3.17 -4.78
N ALA A 52 -0.63 -3.00 -3.70
CA ALA A 52 -0.89 -3.67 -2.43
C ALA A 52 -1.91 -2.94 -1.53
N GLY A 53 -2.14 -1.65 -1.75
CA GLY A 53 -3.08 -0.87 -0.92
C GLY A 53 -2.58 -0.67 0.52
N THR A 54 -1.26 -0.53 0.66
CA THR A 54 -0.55 -0.36 1.93
C THR A 54 0.32 0.91 1.87
N TRP A 55 1.03 1.20 2.95
CA TRP A 55 1.97 2.32 3.12
C TRP A 55 3.41 1.85 3.10
N ILE A 56 4.34 2.77 2.81
CA ILE A 56 5.78 2.49 2.79
C ILE A 56 6.28 1.93 4.14
N GLY A 57 5.78 2.47 5.25
CA GLY A 57 6.18 2.07 6.60
C GLY A 57 5.46 0.87 7.20
N ASP A 58 4.46 0.31 6.52
CA ASP A 58 3.76 -0.90 6.98
C ASP A 58 4.72 -2.09 6.86
N ALA A 59 5.14 -2.60 8.02
CA ALA A 59 6.20 -3.59 8.13
C ALA A 59 5.68 -5.02 7.98
N ASN A 60 4.41 -5.25 8.30
CA ASN A 60 3.78 -6.57 8.32
C ASN A 60 2.77 -6.76 7.16
N LEU A 61 2.55 -5.72 6.36
CA LEU A 61 1.61 -5.63 5.24
C LEU A 61 0.14 -5.86 5.65
N ASP A 62 -0.26 -5.46 6.85
CA ASP A 62 -1.66 -5.53 7.31
C ASP A 62 -2.54 -4.39 6.75
N GLY A 63 -1.92 -3.46 6.01
CA GLY A 63 -2.54 -2.33 5.36
C GLY A 63 -2.39 -1.03 6.13
N GLU A 64 -1.89 -1.03 7.36
CA GLU A 64 -1.75 0.18 8.16
C GLU A 64 -0.30 0.47 8.52
N LEU A 65 0.07 1.75 8.52
CA LEU A 65 1.29 2.20 9.18
C LEU A 65 0.94 2.60 10.60
N SER A 66 1.20 1.71 11.57
CA SER A 66 0.84 1.91 12.98
C SER A 66 2.07 1.99 13.89
N SER A 67 1.81 2.35 15.14
CA SER A 67 2.81 2.24 16.20
C SER A 67 3.29 0.79 16.43
N SER A 68 2.50 -0.22 16.05
CA SER A 68 2.90 -1.64 16.16
C SER A 68 4.02 -1.97 15.18
N ASP A 69 3.95 -1.47 13.95
CA ASP A 69 5.00 -1.62 12.94
C ASP A 69 6.32 -1.06 13.43
N MET A 70 6.28 0.13 14.05
CA MET A 70 7.47 0.75 14.65
C MET A 70 8.06 -0.13 15.75
N VAL A 71 7.22 -0.68 16.62
CA VAL A 71 7.68 -1.58 17.68
C VAL A 71 8.31 -2.84 17.08
N ASP A 72 7.71 -3.43 16.06
CA ASP A 72 8.19 -4.65 15.41
C ASP A 72 9.57 -4.44 14.76
N VAL A 73 9.77 -3.36 14.01
CA VAL A 73 11.07 -3.07 13.38
C VAL A 73 12.15 -2.72 14.40
N PHE A 74 11.81 -2.04 15.49
CA PHE A 74 12.78 -1.80 16.57
C PHE A 74 13.09 -3.06 17.37
N GLN A 75 12.13 -3.98 17.53
CA GLN A 75 12.36 -5.30 18.14
C GLN A 75 13.29 -6.17 17.28
N ALA A 76 13.29 -6.00 15.95
CA ALA A 76 14.27 -6.65 15.08
C ALA A 76 15.72 -6.21 15.38
N GLY A 77 15.92 -5.06 16.01
CA GLY A 77 17.20 -4.63 16.58
C GLY A 77 18.27 -4.24 15.55
N LYS A 78 17.86 -3.80 14.35
CA LYS A 78 18.78 -3.45 13.24
C LYS A 78 18.98 -1.95 13.03
N TYR A 79 18.31 -1.11 13.81
CA TYR A 79 18.35 0.35 13.66
C TYR A 79 19.77 0.92 13.80
N GLU A 80 20.22 1.67 12.78
CA GLU A 80 21.54 2.31 12.70
C GLU A 80 22.71 1.32 12.85
N LEU A 81 22.47 0.04 12.54
CA LEU A 81 23.50 -0.98 12.45
C LEU A 81 23.84 -1.23 10.98
N ASP A 82 25.13 -1.46 10.70
CA ASP A 82 25.58 -1.88 9.37
C ASP A 82 25.35 -3.39 9.17
N VAL A 83 24.07 -3.79 9.24
CA VAL A 83 23.61 -5.15 9.03
C VAL A 83 22.41 -5.13 8.10
N GLU A 84 22.30 -6.17 7.28
CA GLU A 84 21.22 -6.28 6.30
C GLU A 84 19.84 -6.29 6.96
N ALA A 85 18.95 -5.41 6.49
CA ALA A 85 17.55 -5.32 6.87
C ALA A 85 16.67 -5.45 5.63
N GLY A 86 15.57 -6.18 5.75
CA GLY A 86 14.46 -6.16 4.78
C GLY A 86 13.31 -5.34 5.33
N ARG A 87 12.15 -5.37 4.65
CA ARG A 87 11.04 -4.45 4.94
C ARG A 87 10.50 -4.61 6.36
N ALA A 88 10.28 -5.86 6.75
CA ALA A 88 9.80 -6.23 8.08
C ALA A 88 10.79 -5.90 9.22
N ALA A 89 12.03 -5.55 8.87
CA ALA A 89 13.06 -5.11 9.82
C ALA A 89 13.40 -3.62 9.70
N GLY A 90 12.64 -2.86 8.90
CA GLY A 90 12.72 -1.40 8.81
C GLY A 90 13.45 -0.82 7.59
N ASP A 91 13.84 -1.63 6.59
CA ASP A 91 14.31 -1.07 5.30
C ASP A 91 13.11 -0.67 4.44
N TRP A 92 12.86 0.63 4.34
CA TRP A 92 11.70 1.19 3.64
C TRP A 92 12.10 2.10 2.47
N ASN A 93 13.38 2.47 2.36
CA ASN A 93 13.91 3.20 1.20
C ASN A 93 14.64 2.32 0.19
N GLY A 94 14.84 1.03 0.48
CA GLY A 94 15.49 0.06 -0.40
C GLY A 94 17.03 0.09 -0.30
N GLY A 95 17.56 0.53 0.84
CA GLY A 95 18.99 0.69 1.09
C GLY A 95 19.66 -0.55 1.72
N GLN A 96 18.92 -1.63 1.94
CA GLN A 96 19.31 -2.85 2.66
C GLN A 96 19.74 -2.62 4.11
N ARG A 97 19.38 -1.48 4.69
CA ARG A 97 19.73 -1.06 6.06
C ARG A 97 18.53 -0.36 6.67
N PHE A 98 18.32 -0.60 7.96
CA PHE A 98 17.33 0.17 8.72
C PHE A 98 18.03 1.35 9.40
N GLY A 99 17.74 2.56 8.95
CA GLY A 99 18.26 3.79 9.52
C GLY A 99 17.26 4.93 9.51
N SER A 100 17.74 6.12 9.84
CA SER A 100 16.90 7.32 9.91
C SER A 100 16.30 7.71 8.55
N GLY A 101 16.92 7.33 7.44
CA GLY A 101 16.38 7.54 6.09
C GLY A 101 15.07 6.79 5.86
N ASP A 102 14.93 5.59 6.43
CA ASP A 102 13.71 4.78 6.35
C ASP A 102 12.57 5.41 7.13
N LEU A 103 12.86 5.89 8.34
CA LEU A 103 11.87 6.63 9.14
C LEU A 103 11.37 7.87 8.37
N VAL A 104 12.26 8.60 7.72
CA VAL A 104 11.87 9.74 6.87
C VAL A 104 10.99 9.28 5.71
N ALA A 105 11.34 8.17 5.04
CA ALA A 105 10.51 7.63 3.95
C ALA A 105 9.10 7.27 4.43
N ALA A 106 8.98 6.51 5.52
CA ALA A 106 7.68 6.11 6.09
C ALA A 106 6.82 7.30 6.54
N PHE A 107 7.40 8.30 7.22
CA PHE A 107 6.63 9.45 7.70
C PHE A 107 6.33 10.48 6.60
N THR A 108 7.14 10.53 5.52
CA THR A 108 6.88 11.42 4.38
C THR A 108 5.75 10.89 3.49
N ASP A 109 5.54 9.57 3.46
CA ASP A 109 4.39 8.94 2.81
C ASP A 109 3.06 9.36 3.46
N GLY A 110 3.09 9.69 4.76
CA GLY A 110 2.00 10.38 5.47
C GLY A 110 0.88 9.48 5.99
N GLY A 111 1.01 8.16 5.89
CA GLY A 111 -0.01 7.16 6.23
C GLY A 111 -0.19 6.79 7.70
N HIS A 112 0.61 7.37 8.61
CA HIS A 112 0.66 6.92 10.00
C HIS A 112 -0.69 7.06 10.71
N GLU A 113 -1.25 5.94 11.14
CA GLU A 113 -2.56 5.80 11.82
C GLU A 113 -3.75 6.27 10.96
N LEU A 114 -3.62 6.23 9.62
CA LEU A 114 -4.70 6.55 8.67
C LEU A 114 -5.46 5.30 8.17
N GLY A 115 -5.02 4.09 8.52
CA GLY A 115 -5.53 2.84 7.95
C GLY A 115 -5.18 2.66 6.48
N SER A 116 -5.69 1.62 5.82
CA SER A 116 -5.30 1.24 4.45
C SER A 116 -5.53 2.29 3.36
N THR A 117 -4.55 2.42 2.45
CA THR A 117 -4.65 3.21 1.20
C THR A 117 -5.62 2.61 0.20
N ALA A 118 -6.01 1.34 0.38
CA ALA A 118 -7.21 0.77 -0.21
C ALA A 118 -8.46 1.37 0.47
N GLY A 119 -8.56 2.70 0.43
CA GLY A 119 -9.78 3.41 0.70
C GLY A 119 -10.83 2.86 -0.25
N VAL A 120 -11.73 2.04 0.29
CA VAL A 120 -12.98 1.64 -0.35
C VAL A 120 -13.50 2.91 -1.03
N PRO A 121 -13.69 2.95 -2.37
CA PRO A 121 -14.48 4.03 -2.91
C PRO A 121 -15.83 3.85 -2.24
N ALA A 122 -16.16 4.72 -1.28
CA ALA A 122 -17.50 4.83 -0.78
C ALA A 122 -18.31 5.22 -2.02
N VAL A 123 -18.87 4.21 -2.69
CA VAL A 123 -19.80 4.36 -3.78
C VAL A 123 -20.89 5.25 -3.19
N PRO A 124 -21.08 6.48 -3.67
CA PRO A 124 -22.28 7.21 -3.32
C PRO A 124 -23.42 6.33 -3.82
N GLU A 125 -24.19 5.73 -2.91
CA GLU A 125 -25.26 4.82 -3.32
C GLU A 125 -26.14 5.57 -4.33
N PRO A 126 -26.22 5.09 -5.58
CA PRO A 126 -26.75 5.90 -6.65
C PRO A 126 -28.26 5.84 -6.61
N SER A 127 -28.93 6.93 -6.24
CA SER A 127 -30.30 7.25 -6.68
C SER A 127 -31.43 6.25 -6.33
N CYS A 128 -31.15 5.11 -5.70
CA CYS A 128 -32.13 4.05 -5.42
C CYS A 128 -33.18 4.53 -4.42
N GLU A 129 -32.80 5.31 -3.41
CA GLU A 129 -33.76 5.92 -2.47
C GLU A 129 -34.70 6.91 -3.18
N ILE A 130 -34.16 7.70 -4.11
CA ILE A 130 -34.95 8.67 -4.88
C ILE A 130 -35.89 7.96 -5.85
N LEU A 131 -35.42 6.91 -6.55
CA LEU A 131 -36.24 6.08 -7.44
C LEU A 131 -37.32 5.31 -6.67
N LEU A 132 -37.00 4.80 -5.48
CA LEU A 132 -37.97 4.13 -4.60
C LEU A 132 -39.02 5.13 -4.10
N GLY A 133 -38.61 6.33 -3.69
CA GLY A 133 -39.51 7.40 -3.25
C GLY A 133 -40.46 7.86 -4.36
N ILE A 134 -39.96 8.07 -5.58
CA ILE A 134 -40.78 8.45 -6.74
C ILE A 134 -41.72 7.30 -7.14
N GLY A 135 -41.24 6.05 -7.09
CA GLY A 135 -42.06 4.86 -7.36
C GLY A 135 -43.24 4.72 -6.39
N ILE A 136 -42.98 4.89 -5.08
CA ILE A 136 -44.02 4.83 -4.04
C ILE A 136 -45.05 5.94 -4.25
N LEU A 137 -44.63 7.18 -4.49
CA LEU A 137 -45.53 8.31 -4.76
C LEU A 137 -46.40 8.08 -6.01
N GLY A 138 -45.82 7.51 -7.06
CA GLY A 138 -46.54 7.13 -8.29
C GLY A 138 -47.64 6.10 -8.02
N ILE A 139 -47.34 5.06 -7.25
CA ILE A 139 -48.32 4.01 -6.87
C ILE A 139 -49.44 4.60 -6.01
N PHE A 140 -49.13 5.44 -5.02
CA PHE A 140 -50.14 6.10 -4.19
C PHE A 140 -51.08 7.01 -5.00
N ARG A 141 -50.54 7.75 -5.99
CA ARG A 141 -51.38 8.56 -6.89
C ARG A 141 -52.27 7.74 -7.81
N LEU A 142 -51.84 6.55 -8.20
CA LEU A 142 -52.65 5.64 -9.01
C LEU A 142 -53.76 4.97 -8.20
N HIS A 143 -53.50 4.66 -6.91
CA HIS A 143 -54.50 4.07 -6.02
C HIS A 143 -55.60 5.06 -5.62
N THR A 144 -55.26 6.32 -5.35
CA THR A 144 -56.21 7.37 -4.92
C THR A 144 -57.08 7.92 -6.06
N ARG A 145 -56.83 7.50 -7.31
CA ARG A 145 -57.58 7.91 -8.52
C ARG A 145 -58.58 6.84 -9.02
N ARG A 146 -58.72 5.73 -8.31
CA ARG A 146 -59.78 4.73 -8.51
C ARG A 146 -60.83 4.87 -7.42
#